data_AF-A0A448XZK8-F1
#
_entry.id   AF-A0A448XZK8-F1
#
_cell.length_a   1.000
_cell.length_b   1.000
_cell.length_c   1.000
_cell.angle_alpha   90.00
_cell.angle_beta   90.00
_cell.angle_gamma   90.00
#
_symmetry.space_group_name_H-M   'P 1'
#
loop_
_entity.id
_entity.type
_entity.pdbx_description
1 polymer ?
#
loop_
_entity_poly.entity_id
_entity_poly.type
_entity_poly.pdbx_seq_one_letter_code
_entity_poly.pdbx_strand_id
1 'polypeptide(L)'
;MFSEQKALSEIDIISKYIMPAVKQAGWDVMTQIRQEVKLRDGKVVVRGMVAARKKVKSADIVLYHKPSMPLAVIEAKANKNEIGKGMQQGIYYAKLLDVPFIFASNVAFYA
;
A
#
# COMPACT_ATOMS: atom_id res chain seq x y z
N MET A 1 25.03 -0.96 -23.01
CA MET A 1 24.60 -1.80 -21.88
C MET A 1 23.28 -1.24 -21.35
N PHE A 2 22.16 -1.55 -22.01
CA PHE A 2 20.84 -1.23 -21.47
C PHE A 2 20.42 -2.42 -20.63
N SER A 3 20.49 -2.27 -19.32
CA SER A 3 20.09 -3.31 -18.36
C SER A 3 18.65 -3.69 -18.63
N GLU A 4 18.39 -5.00 -18.79
CA GLU A 4 17.06 -5.57 -18.67
C GLU A 4 16.36 -4.90 -17.49
N GLN A 5 15.21 -4.26 -17.76
CA GLN A 5 14.40 -3.66 -16.72
C GLN A 5 13.94 -4.81 -15.82
N LYS A 6 14.69 -5.09 -14.75
CA LYS A 6 14.41 -6.19 -13.82
C LYS A 6 12.94 -6.06 -13.44
N ALA A 7 12.20 -7.17 -13.53
CA ALA A 7 10.82 -7.19 -13.06
C ALA A 7 10.85 -6.95 -11.56
N LEU A 8 10.52 -5.73 -11.13
CA LEU A 8 10.52 -5.35 -9.72
C LEU A 8 9.15 -5.71 -9.16
N SER A 9 9.16 -6.50 -8.09
CA SER A 9 7.95 -6.81 -7.33
C SER A 9 7.43 -5.58 -6.58
N GLU A 10 6.20 -5.64 -6.06
CA GLU A 10 5.67 -4.58 -5.18
C GLU A 10 6.58 -4.37 -3.95
N ILE A 11 7.12 -5.45 -3.38
CA ILE A 11 8.07 -5.41 -2.26
C ILE A 11 9.37 -4.70 -2.65
N ASP A 12 9.90 -4.98 -3.85
CA ASP A 12 11.07 -4.27 -4.37
C ASP A 12 10.80 -2.77 -4.53
N ILE A 13 9.63 -2.43 -5.08
CA ILE A 13 9.20 -1.04 -5.28
C ILE A 13 9.09 -0.30 -3.94
N ILE A 14 8.47 -0.94 -2.93
CA ILE A 14 8.34 -0.39 -1.59
C ILE A 14 9.71 -0.16 -0.95
N SER A 15 10.54 -1.20 -0.90
CA SER A 15 11.81 -1.18 -0.17
C SER A 15 12.88 -0.31 -0.83
N LYS A 16 12.97 -0.31 -2.17
CA LYS A 16 14.04 0.38 -2.91
C LYS A 16 13.70 1.82 -3.27
N TYR A 17 12.42 2.19 -3.35
CA TYR A 17 12.01 3.50 -3.85
C TYR A 17 11.04 4.24 -2.93
N ILE A 18 9.91 3.63 -2.58
CA ILE A 18 8.87 4.35 -1.81
C ILE A 18 9.35 4.66 -0.39
N MET A 19 9.84 3.67 0.36
CA MET A 19 10.29 3.87 1.74
C MET A 19 11.46 4.87 1.83
N PRO A 20 12.50 4.81 0.97
CA PRO A 20 13.52 5.85 0.91
C PRO A 20 12.96 7.25 0.62
N ALA A 21 12.05 7.39 -0.35
CA ALA A 21 11.46 8.69 -0.71
C ALA A 21 10.60 9.27 0.42
N VAL A 22 9.79 8.44 1.07
CA VAL A 22 8.97 8.85 2.22
C VAL A 22 9.86 9.29 3.39
N LYS A 23 10.94 8.55 3.68
CA LYS A 23 11.91 8.92 4.70
C LYS A 23 12.63 10.23 4.34
N GLN A 24 13.03 10.40 3.08
CA GLN A 24 13.67 11.63 2.59
C GLN A 24 12.74 12.85 2.69
N ALA A 25 11.44 12.65 2.51
CA ALA A 25 10.41 13.68 2.72
C ALA A 25 10.18 14.03 4.20
N GLY A 26 10.91 13.43 5.14
CA GLY A 26 10.93 13.80 6.56
C GLY A 26 9.95 13.02 7.44
N TRP A 27 9.31 11.96 6.92
CA TRP A 27 8.44 11.11 7.73
C TRP A 27 9.24 10.20 8.67
N ASP A 28 8.84 10.14 9.94
CA ASP A 28 9.48 9.28 10.93
C ASP A 28 9.05 7.81 10.78
N VAL A 29 10.02 6.93 10.55
CA VAL A 29 9.80 5.50 10.28
C VAL A 29 9.18 4.77 11.47
N MET A 30 9.50 5.18 12.69
CA MET A 30 9.08 4.47 13.90
C MET A 30 7.67 4.86 14.35
N THR A 31 7.26 6.09 14.08
CA THR A 31 6.04 6.68 14.65
C THR A 31 4.98 7.04 13.61
N GLN A 32 5.37 7.32 12.37
CA GLN A 32 4.48 7.86 11.35
C GLN A 32 4.25 6.94 10.14
N ILE A 33 5.00 5.84 10.00
CA ILE A 33 4.88 4.92 8.86
C ILE A 33 4.49 3.53 9.35
N ARG A 34 3.47 2.92 8.74
CA ARG A 34 3.16 1.50 8.92
C ARG A 34 3.00 0.82 7.57
N GLN A 35 3.58 -0.37 7.45
CA GLN A 35 3.41 -1.23 6.27
C GLN A 35 2.35 -2.31 6.54
N GLU A 36 1.74 -2.83 5.48
CA GLU A 36 0.77 -3.95 5.49
C GLU A 36 -0.41 -3.76 6.47
N VAL A 37 -0.94 -2.53 6.55
CA VAL A 37 -2.02 -2.18 7.50
C VAL A 37 -3.33 -2.85 7.11
N LYS A 38 -3.83 -3.73 7.99
CA LYS A 38 -5.10 -4.44 7.81
C LYS A 38 -6.27 -3.45 7.83
N LEU A 39 -7.17 -3.59 6.87
CA LEU A 39 -8.26 -2.63 6.66
C LEU A 39 -9.52 -2.94 7.47
N ARG A 40 -9.77 -4.21 7.79
CA ARG A 40 -10.86 -4.70 8.66
C ARG A 40 -10.53 -6.08 9.20
N ASP A 41 -11.08 -6.45 10.35
CA ASP A 41 -11.14 -7.86 10.74
C ASP A 41 -12.05 -8.63 9.77
N GLY A 42 -11.55 -9.73 9.23
CA GLY A 42 -12.16 -10.41 8.09
C GLY A 42 -13.62 -10.78 8.36
N LYS A 43 -14.50 -10.47 7.39
CA LYS A 43 -15.91 -10.88 7.43
C LYS A 43 -15.98 -12.40 7.52
N VAL A 44 -16.64 -12.92 8.56
CA VAL A 44 -16.99 -14.34 8.67
C VAL A 44 -18.04 -14.63 7.60
N VAL A 45 -17.76 -15.58 6.71
CA VAL A 45 -18.70 -16.04 5.70
C VAL A 45 -19.15 -17.44 6.09
N VAL A 46 -20.44 -17.60 6.35
CA VAL A 46 -21.05 -18.91 6.63
C VAL A 46 -21.75 -19.38 5.35
N ARG A 47 -21.41 -20.59 4.88
CA ARG A 47 -22.08 -21.24 3.75
C ARG A 47 -22.41 -22.68 4.14
N GLY A 48 -23.68 -22.93 4.48
CA GLY A 48 -24.10 -24.21 5.06
C GLY A 48 -23.47 -24.44 6.43
N MET A 49 -22.96 -25.64 6.70
CA MET A 49 -22.28 -25.98 7.96
C MET A 49 -20.80 -25.55 8.02
N VAL A 50 -20.29 -24.90 6.96
CA VAL A 50 -18.88 -24.47 6.87
C VAL A 50 -18.78 -22.97 7.10
N ALA A 51 -18.03 -22.58 8.13
CA ALA A 51 -17.61 -21.20 8.35
C ALA A 51 -16.19 -21.01 7.79
N ALA A 52 -16.01 -20.03 6.91
CA ALA A 52 -14.72 -19.65 6.38
C ALA A 52 -14.48 -18.15 6.62
N ARG A 53 -13.24 -17.79 7.01
CA ARG A 53 -12.85 -16.39 7.18
C ARG A 53 -12.27 -15.87 5.87
N LYS A 54 -12.86 -14.81 5.31
CA LYS A 54 -12.31 -14.18 4.10
C LYS A 54 -10.96 -13.54 4.43
N LYS A 55 -9.96 -13.74 3.57
CA LYS A 55 -8.63 -13.11 3.71
C LYS A 55 -8.81 -11.59 3.87
N VAL A 56 -8.24 -11.06 4.94
CA VAL A 56 -8.24 -9.63 5.22
C VAL A 56 -7.36 -8.93 4.18
N LYS A 57 -7.86 -7.84 3.63
CA LYS A 57 -7.06 -6.96 2.77
C LYS A 57 -6.22 -6.02 3.63
N SER A 58 -5.02 -5.71 3.17
CA SER A 58 -4.11 -4.73 3.78
C SER A 58 -3.76 -3.66 2.77
N ALA A 59 -3.60 -2.43 3.25
CA ALA A 59 -2.91 -1.36 2.51
C ALA A 59 -1.40 -1.56 2.59
N ASP A 60 -0.68 -1.24 1.52
CA ASP A 60 0.77 -1.46 1.48
C ASP A 60 1.50 -0.57 2.49
N ILE A 61 1.17 0.74 2.51
CA ILE A 61 1.70 1.70 3.47
C ILE A 61 0.60 2.67 3.90
N VAL A 62 0.58 2.99 5.20
CA VAL A 62 -0.24 4.08 5.76
C VAL A 62 0.67 5.08 6.46
N LEU A 63 0.49 6.36 6.11
CA LEU A 63 1.16 7.49 6.75
C LEU A 63 0.27 8.07 7.84
N TYR A 64 0.85 8.37 8.99
CA TYR A 64 0.18 8.91 10.16
C TYR A 64 0.75 10.28 10.51
N HIS A 65 -0.11 11.31 10.51
CA HIS A 65 0.34 12.64 10.93
C HIS A 65 0.84 12.63 12.38
N LYS A 66 0.12 11.91 13.24
CA LYS A 66 0.45 11.63 14.64
C LYS A 66 -0.09 10.24 15.03
N PRO A 67 0.31 9.65 16.17
CA PRO A 67 -0.21 8.35 16.60
C PRO A 67 -1.74 8.30 16.53
N SER A 68 -2.26 7.22 15.94
CA SER A 68 -3.70 6.99 15.76
C SER A 68 -4.46 7.99 14.86
N MET A 69 -3.75 8.84 14.11
CA MET A 69 -4.35 9.73 13.10
C MET A 69 -3.77 9.42 11.71
N PRO A 70 -4.37 8.46 10.98
CA PRO A 70 -3.92 8.13 9.63
C PRO A 70 -4.28 9.28 8.68
N LEU A 71 -3.39 9.55 7.72
CA LEU A 71 -3.48 10.70 6.81
C LEU A 71 -3.50 10.27 5.34
N ALA A 72 -2.72 9.24 4.99
CA ALA A 72 -2.63 8.80 3.60
C ALA A 72 -2.41 7.29 3.48
N VAL A 73 -2.88 6.73 2.38
CA VAL A 73 -2.52 5.38 1.91
C VAL A 73 -1.58 5.50 0.71
N ILE A 74 -0.53 4.69 0.67
CA ILE A 74 0.31 4.52 -0.52
C ILE A 74 0.18 3.07 -0.97
N GLU A 75 -0.23 2.86 -2.22
CA GLU A 75 -0.27 1.54 -2.87
C GLU A 75 0.89 1.39 -3.85
N ALA A 76 1.63 0.30 -3.72
CA ALA A 76 2.66 -0.08 -4.67
C ALA A 76 2.09 -1.01 -5.73
N LYS A 77 2.66 -0.92 -6.93
CA LYS A 77 2.41 -1.87 -8.03
C LYS A 77 3.75 -2.30 -8.60
N ALA A 78 3.86 -3.57 -8.99
CA ALA A 78 5.01 -4.04 -9.76
C ALA A 78 5.21 -3.17 -11.00
N ASN A 79 6.45 -2.97 -11.44
CA ASN A 79 6.76 -2.01 -12.50
C ASN A 79 6.05 -2.29 -13.85
N LYS A 80 5.66 -3.54 -14.10
CA LYS A 80 4.90 -3.95 -15.29
C LYS A 80 3.39 -3.76 -15.17
N ASN A 81 2.88 -3.45 -13.98
CA ASN A 81 1.45 -3.29 -13.74
C ASN A 81 1.00 -1.84 -13.95
N GLU A 82 -0.23 -1.69 -14.44
CA GLU A 82 -0.87 -0.39 -14.61
C GLU A 82 -1.07 0.31 -13.26
N ILE A 83 -0.64 1.57 -13.21
CA ILE A 83 -0.79 2.41 -12.02
C ILE A 83 -2.26 2.66 -11.65
N GLY A 84 -3.15 2.68 -12.64
CA GLY A 84 -4.59 2.89 -12.44
C GLY A 84 -5.24 1.84 -11.52
N LYS A 85 -4.75 0.60 -11.55
CA LYS A 85 -5.21 -0.45 -10.63
C LYS A 85 -4.83 -0.15 -9.18
N GLY A 86 -3.62 0.37 -8.96
CA GLY A 86 -3.18 0.85 -7.64
C GLY A 86 -3.99 2.03 -7.15
N MET A 87 -4.31 2.99 -8.03
CA MET A 87 -5.16 4.14 -7.70
C MET A 87 -6.56 3.70 -7.25
N GLN A 88 -7.23 2.84 -8.02
CA GLN A 88 -8.57 2.34 -7.66
C GLN A 88 -8.58 1.56 -6.35
N GLN A 89 -7.56 0.72 -6.12
CA GLN A 89 -7.34 0.01 -4.86
C GLN A 89 -7.15 1.00 -3.69
N GLY A 90 -6.30 2.01 -3.87
CA GLY A 90 -6.03 3.06 -2.89
C GLY A 90 -7.28 3.85 -2.52
N ILE A 91 -8.10 4.28 -3.50
CA ILE A 91 -9.38 4.97 -3.24
C ILE A 91 -10.28 4.12 -2.34
N TYR A 92 -10.38 2.82 -2.64
CA TYR A 92 -11.21 1.92 -1.84
C TYR A 92 -10.64 1.77 -0.41
N TYR A 93 -9.32 1.66 -0.26
CA TYR A 93 -8.69 1.50 1.06
C TYR A 93 -8.74 2.78 1.89
N ALA A 94 -8.59 3.94 1.27
CA ALA A 94 -8.72 5.21 1.96
C ALA A 94 -10.11 5.41 2.55
N LYS A 95 -11.17 5.00 1.84
CA LYS A 95 -12.53 4.99 2.37
C LYS A 95 -12.72 4.03 3.56
N LEU A 96 -11.98 2.93 3.60
CA LEU A 96 -12.05 1.98 4.71
C LEU A 96 -11.30 2.45 5.96
N LEU A 97 -10.19 3.17 5.75
CA LEU A 97 -9.35 3.72 6.82
C LEU A 97 -9.76 5.14 7.24
N ASP A 98 -10.73 5.73 6.55
CA ASP A 98 -11.17 7.12 6.71
C ASP A 98 -10.00 8.12 6.62
N VAL A 99 -9.23 8.01 5.53
CA VAL A 99 -8.10 8.93 5.27
C VAL A 99 -8.35 9.83 4.06
N PRO A 100 -7.85 11.07 4.10
CA PRO A 100 -8.09 12.05 3.04
C PRO A 100 -7.23 11.88 1.78
N PHE A 101 -6.06 11.26 1.87
CA PHE A 101 -5.11 11.20 0.75
C PHE A 101 -4.76 9.79 0.29
N ILE A 102 -4.50 9.67 -1.01
CA ILE A 102 -4.00 8.44 -1.61
C ILE A 102 -2.86 8.71 -2.57
N PHE A 103 -1.96 7.75 -2.65
CA PHE A 103 -0.88 7.70 -3.61
C PHE A 103 -0.80 6.30 -4.20
N ALA A 104 -0.39 6.21 -5.46
CA ALA A 104 -0.04 4.96 -6.09
C ALA A 104 1.31 5.14 -6.82
N SER A 105 2.20 4.14 -6.76
CA SER A 105 3.46 4.18 -7.49
C SER A 105 3.88 2.81 -8.05
N ASN A 106 4.43 2.82 -9.27
CA ASN A 106 5.10 1.68 -9.90
C ASN A 106 6.53 2.02 -10.39
N VAL A 107 7.01 3.24 -10.11
CA VAL A 107 8.35 3.77 -10.43
C VAL A 107 8.72 3.63 -11.92
N ALA A 108 7.73 3.49 -12.81
CA ALA A 108 7.96 3.25 -14.24
C ALA A 108 8.66 4.42 -14.96
N PHE A 109 8.83 5.57 -14.31
CA PHE A 109 9.33 6.81 -14.91
C PHE A 109 10.75 7.23 -14.50
N TYR A 110 11.48 6.43 -13.69
CA TYR A 110 12.84 6.77 -13.23
C TYR A 110 13.92 5.73 -13.55
N ALA A 111 13.73 4.92 -14.61
CA ALA A 111 14.73 3.95 -15.05
C ALA A 111 14.95 4.03 -16.57
#